data_AF-A0A6M8VEF4-F1
#
_entry.id   AF-A0A6M8VEF4-F1
#
_cell.length_a   1.000
_cell.length_b   1.000
_cell.length_c   1.000
_cell.angle_alpha   90.00
_cell.angle_beta   90.00
_cell.angle_gamma   90.00
#
_symmetry.space_group_name_H-M   'P 1'
#
loop_
_entity.id
_entity.type
_entity.pdbx_description
1 polymer ?
#
loop_
_entity_poly.entity_id
_entity_poly.type
_entity_poly.pdbx_seq_one_letter_code
_entity_poly.pdbx_strand_id
1 'polypeptide(L)'
;MRTTMNIATFLIISLVAFPSNACDVDTGERQQHVFLSWNGQQITDWIVTNGEIQQVSLPNGFELGISLDEPGPEVYTQQAERHDYVWELVEIKLFDASNEEPKLLSHTYGGTNSKQGFGARGGANRVSELGDPGILLTLLKPICLESKSVAAAP
;
A
#
# COMPACT_ATOMS: atom_id res chain seq x y z
N MET A 1 -17.03 17.93 57.85
CA MET A 1 -16.02 18.40 56.89
C MET A 1 -14.89 17.39 56.82
N ARG A 2 -14.83 16.58 55.76
CA ARG A 2 -13.69 15.72 55.42
C ARG A 2 -13.41 15.92 53.94
N THR A 3 -12.30 16.57 53.64
CA THR A 3 -11.76 16.80 52.30
C THR A 3 -10.95 15.57 51.90
N THR A 4 -11.43 14.82 50.90
CA THR A 4 -10.65 13.77 50.24
C THR A 4 -9.93 14.37 49.03
N MET A 5 -8.61 14.29 49.06
CA MET A 5 -7.66 14.85 48.10
C MET A 5 -7.43 13.82 46.98
N ASN A 6 -7.92 14.11 45.76
CA ASN A 6 -7.68 13.28 44.58
C ASN A 6 -6.32 13.64 43.96
N ILE A 7 -5.39 12.70 43.97
CA ILE A 7 -4.10 12.81 43.30
C ILE A 7 -4.29 12.29 41.88
N ALA A 8 -4.33 13.20 40.90
CA ALA A 8 -4.36 12.87 39.49
C ALA A 8 -2.93 12.62 38.99
N THR A 9 -2.59 11.36 38.77
CA THR A 9 -1.31 10.96 38.15
C THR A 9 -1.41 11.17 36.64
N PHE A 10 -0.74 12.20 36.12
CA PHE A 10 -0.55 12.42 34.69
C PHE A 10 0.51 11.45 34.16
N LEU A 11 0.09 10.45 33.38
CA LEU A 11 0.99 9.54 32.66
C LEU A 11 1.39 10.22 31.33
N ILE A 12 2.63 10.72 31.26
CA ILE A 12 3.20 11.29 30.04
C ILE A 12 3.72 10.13 29.17
N ILE A 13 2.94 9.71 28.17
CA ILE A 13 3.38 8.75 27.16
C ILE A 13 4.26 9.52 26.17
N SER A 14 5.57 9.28 26.23
CA SER A 14 6.53 9.81 25.24
C SER A 14 6.44 8.96 23.98
N LEU A 15 5.81 9.49 22.93
CA LEU A 15 5.78 8.89 21.60
C LEU A 15 7.18 8.99 20.98
N VAL A 16 7.94 7.90 21.05
CA VAL A 16 9.19 7.73 20.30
C VAL A 16 8.80 7.43 18.86
N ALA A 17 8.92 8.41 17.98
CA ALA A 17 8.77 8.20 16.54
C ALA A 17 10.00 7.42 16.03
N PHE A 18 9.83 6.14 15.73
CA PHE A 18 10.84 5.38 14.99
C PHE A 18 10.76 5.83 13.52
N PRO A 19 11.88 6.27 12.91
CA PRO A 19 11.89 6.53 11.48
C PRO A 19 11.69 5.20 10.75
N SER A 20 10.51 5.00 10.17
CA SER A 20 10.28 3.92 9.21
C SER A 20 10.99 4.30 7.92
N ASN A 21 12.26 3.89 7.80
CA ASN A 21 12.97 4.02 6.53
C ASN A 21 12.43 2.95 5.58
N ALA A 22 11.92 3.38 4.43
CA ALA A 22 11.35 2.51 3.39
C ALA A 22 12.37 1.56 2.73
N CYS A 23 13.65 1.70 3.09
CA CYS A 23 14.76 0.85 2.68
C CYS A 23 15.70 0.69 3.87
N ASP A 24 16.09 -0.56 4.14
CA ASP A 24 17.20 -0.90 5.01
C ASP A 24 18.46 -1.06 4.15
N VAL A 25 19.44 -0.18 4.36
CA VAL A 25 20.68 -0.16 3.58
C VAL A 25 21.66 -1.27 3.97
N ASP A 26 21.51 -1.83 5.18
CA ASP A 26 22.39 -2.89 5.68
C ASP A 26 21.93 -4.26 5.16
N THR A 27 20.61 -4.48 5.08
CA THR A 27 20.01 -5.74 4.61
C THR A 27 19.62 -5.69 3.13
N GLY A 28 19.42 -4.50 2.56
CA GLY A 28 18.85 -4.31 1.23
C GLY A 28 17.34 -4.54 1.17
N GLU A 29 16.67 -4.75 2.32
CA GLU A 29 15.22 -4.89 2.38
C GLU A 29 14.54 -3.59 1.96
N ARG A 30 13.54 -3.71 1.10
CA ARG A 30 12.78 -2.58 0.54
C ARG A 30 11.31 -2.76 0.81
N GLN A 31 10.67 -1.75 1.35
CA GLN A 31 9.25 -1.78 1.65
C GLN A 31 8.44 -1.15 0.51
N GLN A 32 7.28 -1.73 0.22
CA GLN A 32 6.37 -1.19 -0.79
C GLN A 32 5.56 -0.04 -0.15
N HIS A 33 5.64 1.15 -0.73
CA HIS A 33 4.76 2.27 -0.41
C HIS A 33 3.60 2.32 -1.39
N VAL A 34 2.43 2.68 -0.89
CA VAL A 34 1.20 2.86 -1.66
C VAL A 34 0.61 4.22 -1.36
N PHE A 35 0.25 4.95 -2.40
CA PHE A 35 -0.54 6.18 -2.31
C PHE A 35 -1.88 5.93 -2.99
N LEU A 36 -2.97 6.01 -2.24
CA LEU A 36 -4.33 5.87 -2.76
C LEU A 36 -4.91 7.24 -3.05
N SER A 37 -5.38 7.43 -4.29
CA SER A 37 -6.10 8.62 -4.71
C SER A 37 -7.49 8.28 -5.22
N TRP A 38 -8.44 9.19 -5.02
CA TRP A 38 -9.79 9.15 -5.58
C TRP A 38 -10.06 10.46 -6.31
N ASN A 39 -10.51 10.38 -7.56
CA ASN A 39 -10.77 11.55 -8.39
C ASN A 39 -9.58 12.54 -8.44
N GLY A 40 -8.35 12.00 -8.49
CA GLY A 40 -7.11 12.79 -8.54
C GLY A 40 -6.63 13.37 -7.22
N GLN A 41 -7.38 13.23 -6.13
CA GLN A 41 -6.97 13.66 -4.79
C GLN A 41 -6.47 12.47 -3.97
N GLN A 42 -5.28 12.61 -3.37
CA GLN A 42 -4.77 11.60 -2.44
C GLN A 42 -5.67 11.55 -1.19
N ILE A 43 -6.09 10.33 -0.82
CA ILE A 43 -6.88 10.04 0.37
C ILE A 43 -5.97 9.60 1.51
N THR A 44 -5.07 8.66 1.22
CA THR A 44 -4.18 8.07 2.22
C THR A 44 -2.95 7.48 1.56
N ASP A 45 -1.94 7.17 2.36
CA ASP A 45 -0.76 6.42 1.99
C ASP A 45 -0.31 5.50 3.13
N TRP A 46 0.35 4.41 2.78
CA TRP A 46 0.86 3.45 3.77
C TRP A 46 2.03 2.64 3.23
N ILE A 47 2.73 2.00 4.16
CA ILE A 47 3.73 0.98 3.90
C ILE A 47 3.05 -0.38 3.97
N VAL A 48 3.22 -1.20 2.93
CA VAL A 48 2.61 -2.53 2.86
C VAL A 48 3.26 -3.48 3.86
N THR A 49 2.41 -4.17 4.62
CA THR A 49 2.75 -5.38 5.37
C THR A 49 2.16 -6.57 4.61
N ASN A 50 2.97 -7.58 4.29
CA ASN A 50 2.49 -8.80 3.62
C ASN A 50 1.41 -9.50 4.47
N GLY A 51 0.33 -9.91 3.82
CA GLY A 51 -0.82 -10.58 4.41
C GLY A 51 -1.85 -9.66 5.07
N GLU A 52 -1.62 -8.35 5.10
CA GLU A 52 -2.55 -7.38 5.70
C GLU A 52 -3.48 -6.73 4.66
N ILE A 53 -4.76 -6.61 5.01
CA ILE A 53 -5.75 -5.86 4.22
C ILE A 53 -5.85 -4.45 4.80
N GLN A 54 -5.38 -3.45 4.06
CA GLN A 54 -5.60 -2.05 4.36
C GLN A 54 -7.05 -1.68 4.04
N GLN A 55 -7.82 -1.31 5.06
CA GLN A 55 -9.18 -0.81 4.89
C GLN A 55 -9.20 0.71 4.75
N VAL A 56 -10.04 1.22 3.84
CA VAL A 56 -10.21 2.65 3.57
C VAL A 56 -11.68 2.94 3.24
N SER A 57 -12.29 3.85 4.00
CA SER A 57 -13.61 4.41 3.66
C SER A 57 -13.45 5.47 2.55
N LEU A 58 -14.07 5.22 1.40
CA LEU A 58 -13.99 6.11 0.25
C LEU A 58 -15.00 7.27 0.35
N PRO A 59 -14.79 8.39 -0.38
CA PRO A 59 -15.70 9.54 -0.36
C PRO A 59 -17.14 9.24 -0.78
N ASN A 60 -17.39 8.14 -1.51
CA ASN A 60 -18.74 7.69 -1.86
C ASN A 60 -19.39 6.80 -0.80
N GLY A 61 -18.75 6.59 0.35
CA GLY A 61 -19.23 5.72 1.44
C GLY A 61 -18.93 4.23 1.24
N PHE A 62 -18.15 3.86 0.22
CA PHE A 62 -17.74 2.48 0.00
C PHE A 62 -16.56 2.11 0.91
N GLU A 63 -16.67 0.99 1.62
CA GLU A 63 -15.59 0.44 2.45
C GLU A 63 -14.70 -0.46 1.58
N LEU A 64 -13.52 0.03 1.22
CA LEU A 64 -12.57 -0.66 0.36
C LEU A 64 -11.50 -1.36 1.20
N GLY A 65 -11.31 -2.66 0.96
CA GLY A 65 -10.13 -3.40 1.42
C GLY A 65 -9.09 -3.52 0.30
N ILE A 66 -7.80 -3.37 0.62
CA ILE A 66 -6.69 -3.47 -0.32
C ILE A 66 -5.59 -4.35 0.28
N SER A 67 -5.24 -5.46 -0.38
CA SER A 67 -4.07 -6.28 -0.04
C SER A 67 -3.03 -6.15 -1.14
N LEU A 68 -1.77 -5.93 -0.73
CA LEU A 68 -0.62 -6.02 -1.61
C LEU A 68 0.34 -7.06 -1.06
N ASP A 69 0.72 -8.02 -1.89
CA ASP A 69 1.55 -9.16 -1.49
C ASP A 69 2.62 -9.47 -2.53
N GLU A 70 3.66 -10.21 -2.12
CA GLU A 70 4.62 -10.76 -3.06
C GLU A 70 3.96 -11.85 -3.93
N PRO A 71 4.06 -11.75 -5.27
CA PRO A 71 3.56 -12.79 -6.15
C PRO A 71 4.29 -14.11 -5.92
N GLY A 72 3.58 -15.22 -6.06
CA GLY A 72 4.19 -16.55 -6.06
C GLY A 72 5.22 -16.72 -7.19
N PRO A 73 6.24 -17.58 -7.01
CA PRO A 73 7.31 -17.79 -7.98
C PRO A 73 6.81 -18.22 -9.37
N GLU A 74 5.67 -18.91 -9.43
CA GLU A 74 5.01 -19.31 -10.67
C GLU A 74 4.59 -18.13 -11.55
N VAL A 75 4.29 -16.97 -10.96
CA VAL A 75 3.92 -15.76 -11.70
C VAL A 75 5.14 -15.24 -12.47
N TYR A 76 6.32 -15.24 -11.82
CA TYR A 76 7.57 -14.82 -12.44
C TYR A 76 8.02 -15.77 -13.54
N THR A 77 7.85 -17.08 -13.36
CA THR A 77 8.12 -18.08 -14.42
C THR A 77 7.25 -17.82 -15.66
N GLN A 78 5.95 -17.58 -15.47
CA GLN A 78 5.04 -17.27 -16.59
C GLN A 78 5.40 -15.96 -17.30
N GLN A 79 5.90 -14.96 -16.57
CA GLN A 79 6.36 -13.71 -17.16
C GLN A 79 7.64 -13.91 -17.98
N ALA A 80 8.60 -14.68 -17.46
CA ALA A 80 9.85 -15.00 -18.15
C ALA A 80 9.63 -15.78 -19.45
N GLU A 81 8.57 -16.58 -19.55
CA GLU A 81 8.20 -17.29 -20.79
C GLU A 81 7.64 -16.35 -21.87
N ARG A 82 7.13 -15.18 -21.48
CA ARG A 82 6.43 -14.24 -22.38
C ARG A 82 7.25 -13.00 -22.72
N HIS A 83 8.25 -12.68 -21.91
CA HIS A 83 9.00 -11.44 -21.98
C HIS A 83 10.49 -11.68 -21.80
N ASP A 84 11.31 -10.94 -22.56
CA ASP A 84 12.77 -11.00 -22.44
C ASP A 84 13.30 -10.45 -21.10
N TYR A 85 12.46 -9.71 -20.37
CA TYR A 85 12.77 -9.13 -19.07
C TYR A 85 11.60 -9.33 -18.10
N VAL A 86 11.92 -9.63 -16.85
CA VAL A 86 10.95 -9.84 -15.78
C VAL A 86 11.00 -8.65 -14.84
N TRP A 87 9.92 -7.87 -14.82
CA TRP A 87 9.79 -6.76 -13.88
C TRP A 87 9.49 -7.27 -12.47
N GLU A 88 9.89 -6.50 -11.46
CA GLU A 88 9.45 -6.74 -10.08
C GLU A 88 7.96 -6.43 -9.96
N LEU A 89 7.19 -7.40 -9.47
CA LEU A 89 5.73 -7.33 -9.42
C LEU A 89 5.22 -7.34 -7.98
N VAL A 90 3.99 -6.86 -7.82
CA VAL A 90 3.18 -6.99 -6.61
C VAL A 90 1.81 -7.54 -6.98
N GLU A 91 1.31 -8.48 -6.19
CA GLU A 91 -0.05 -8.99 -6.26
C GLU A 91 -0.98 -7.94 -5.64
N ILE A 92 -2.06 -7.59 -6.33
CA ILE A 92 -3.01 -6.56 -5.88
C ILE A 92 -4.38 -7.19 -5.80
N LYS A 93 -4.95 -7.22 -4.59
CA LYS A 93 -6.32 -7.68 -4.34
C LYS A 93 -7.16 -6.54 -3.79
N LEU A 94 -8.33 -6.34 -4.38
CA LEU A 94 -9.33 -5.37 -3.91
C LEU A 94 -10.53 -6.12 -3.35
N PHE A 95 -11.05 -5.64 -2.23
CA PHE A 95 -12.16 -6.24 -1.50
C PHE A 95 -13.23 -5.21 -1.19
N ASP A 96 -14.48 -5.67 -1.14
CA ASP A 96 -15.56 -5.00 -0.44
C ASP A 96 -15.43 -5.35 1.04
N ALA A 97 -15.09 -4.36 1.85
CA ALA A 97 -14.86 -4.47 3.28
C ALA A 97 -16.06 -3.97 4.11
N SER A 98 -17.25 -3.85 3.50
CA SER A 98 -18.47 -3.41 4.21
C SER A 98 -19.00 -4.42 5.24
N ASN A 99 -18.52 -5.67 5.21
CA ASN A 99 -18.94 -6.77 6.07
C ASN A 99 -17.73 -7.34 6.85
N GLU A 100 -18.03 -8.17 7.86
CA GLU A 100 -17.00 -8.83 8.69
C GLU A 100 -16.02 -9.68 7.89
N GLU A 101 -16.51 -10.36 6.84
CA GLU A 101 -15.68 -11.11 5.89
C GLU A 101 -15.54 -10.31 4.57
N PRO A 102 -14.34 -9.80 4.23
CA PRO A 102 -14.14 -9.03 3.02
C PRO A 102 -14.36 -9.86 1.76
N LYS A 103 -15.16 -9.35 0.82
CA LYS A 103 -15.45 -10.03 -0.45
C LYS A 103 -14.49 -9.58 -1.53
N LEU A 104 -13.77 -10.50 -2.16
CA LEU A 104 -12.87 -10.19 -3.28
C LEU A 104 -13.65 -9.59 -4.47
N LEU A 105 -13.21 -8.42 -4.92
CA LEU A 105 -13.73 -7.70 -6.08
C LEU A 105 -12.79 -7.82 -7.28
N SER A 106 -11.48 -7.78 -7.04
CA SER A 106 -10.49 -7.77 -8.09
C SER A 106 -9.19 -8.41 -7.65
N HIS A 107 -8.52 -9.07 -8.58
CA HIS A 107 -7.18 -9.63 -8.41
C HIS A 107 -6.38 -9.38 -9.69
N THR A 108 -5.21 -8.75 -9.56
CA THR A 108 -4.27 -8.50 -10.65
C THR A 108 -2.83 -8.41 -10.16
N TYR A 109 -1.90 -8.24 -11.08
CA TYR A 109 -0.48 -7.99 -10.79
C TYR A 109 -0.06 -6.66 -11.41
N GLY A 110 0.68 -5.86 -10.65
CA GLY A 110 1.25 -4.59 -11.11
C GLY A 110 2.76 -4.53 -10.84
N GLY A 111 3.47 -3.64 -11.55
CA GLY A 111 4.88 -3.38 -11.22
C GLY A 111 5.01 -2.68 -9.86
N THR A 112 6.07 -2.98 -9.10
CA THR A 112 6.31 -2.36 -7.77
C THR A 112 6.51 -0.84 -7.81
N ASN A 113 6.89 -0.31 -8.98
CA ASN A 113 7.01 1.11 -9.27
C ASN A 113 6.08 1.48 -10.44
N SER A 114 4.79 1.70 -10.16
CA SER A 114 3.77 1.89 -11.20
C SER A 114 2.53 2.65 -10.72
N LYS A 115 1.63 2.98 -11.65
CA LYS A 115 0.31 3.54 -11.35
C LYS A 115 -0.77 2.56 -11.81
N GLN A 116 -1.67 2.17 -10.91
CA GLN A 116 -2.70 1.16 -11.15
C GLN A 116 -4.08 1.77 -10.89
N GLY A 117 -4.87 1.96 -11.96
CA GLY A 117 -6.21 2.53 -11.88
C GLY A 117 -7.29 1.45 -11.79
N PHE A 118 -8.31 1.65 -10.95
CA PHE A 118 -9.43 0.72 -10.82
C PHE A 118 -10.75 1.50 -10.77
N GLY A 119 -11.69 1.14 -11.62
CA GLY A 119 -13.01 1.77 -11.67
C GLY A 119 -13.95 1.06 -12.63
N ALA A 120 -15.17 1.57 -12.76
CA ALA A 120 -16.22 0.97 -13.61
C ALA A 120 -15.83 0.95 -15.10
N ARG A 121 -15.00 1.91 -15.54
CA ARG A 121 -14.47 1.94 -16.91
C ARG A 121 -13.24 1.05 -17.13
N GLY A 122 -12.57 0.60 -16.07
CA GLY A 122 -11.36 -0.21 -16.14
C GLY A 122 -10.08 0.58 -15.83
N GLY A 123 -8.95 0.04 -16.30
CA GLY A 123 -7.60 0.48 -15.95
C GLY A 123 -6.70 -0.74 -15.84
N ALA A 124 -6.12 -0.95 -14.66
CA ALA A 124 -5.50 -2.21 -14.28
C ALA A 124 -6.52 -3.35 -14.22
N ASN A 125 -7.73 -3.06 -13.72
CA ASN A 125 -8.91 -3.93 -13.78
C ASN A 125 -10.21 -3.11 -13.71
N ARG A 126 -11.32 -3.70 -14.16
CA ARG A 126 -12.67 -3.14 -13.98
C ARG A 126 -13.23 -3.54 -12.61
N VAL A 127 -13.72 -2.57 -11.85
CA VAL A 127 -14.41 -2.75 -10.57
C VAL A 127 -15.58 -1.78 -10.51
N SER A 128 -16.81 -2.29 -10.59
CA SER A 128 -18.01 -1.46 -10.80
C SER A 128 -18.38 -0.64 -9.56
N GLU A 129 -18.11 -1.20 -8.38
CA GLU A 129 -18.40 -0.66 -7.05
C GLU A 129 -17.65 0.65 -6.78
N LEU A 130 -16.49 0.83 -7.41
CA LEU A 130 -15.66 2.03 -7.29
C LEU A 130 -16.15 3.21 -8.15
N GLY A 131 -17.16 3.01 -9.00
CA GLY A 131 -17.66 4.08 -9.87
C GLY A 131 -16.61 4.61 -10.86
N ASP A 132 -16.75 5.88 -11.24
CA ASP A 132 -15.91 6.55 -12.23
C ASP A 132 -15.66 8.00 -11.75
N PRO A 133 -14.40 8.43 -11.54
CA PRO A 133 -13.15 7.84 -12.05
C PRO A 133 -12.53 6.69 -11.23
N GLY A 134 -13.18 6.23 -10.16
CA GLY A 134 -12.65 5.16 -9.32
C GLY A 134 -11.42 5.59 -8.50
N ILE A 135 -10.54 4.63 -8.21
CA ILE A 135 -9.30 4.83 -7.47
C ILE A 135 -8.06 4.75 -8.36
N LEU A 136 -6.99 5.37 -7.91
CA LEU A 136 -5.64 5.22 -8.43
C LEU A 136 -4.69 4.82 -7.29
N LEU A 137 -4.00 3.70 -7.45
CA LEU A 137 -2.87 3.32 -6.61
C LEU A 137 -1.58 3.79 -7.29
N THR A 138 -0.79 4.60 -6.61
CA THR A 138 0.60 4.86 -7.00
C THR A 138 1.50 4.00 -6.12
N LEU A 139 2.22 3.07 -6.75
CA LEU A 139 3.06 2.07 -6.13
C LEU A 139 4.51 2.52 -6.26
N LEU A 140 5.22 2.60 -5.14
CA LEU A 140 6.64 2.94 -5.11
C LEU A 140 7.39 1.96 -4.20
N LYS A 141 8.45 1.34 -4.73
CA LYS A 141 9.37 0.52 -3.95
C LYS A 141 10.78 1.09 -4.16
N PRO A 142 11.28 1.88 -3.19
CA PRO A 142 12.50 2.68 -3.36
C PRO A 142 13.72 1.80 -3.54
N ILE A 143 14.68 2.25 -4.35
CA ILE A 143 15.97 1.56 -4.52
C ILE A 143 16.89 1.97 -3.39
N CYS A 144 17.49 1.00 -2.71
CA CYS A 144 18.53 1.24 -1.72
C CYS A 144 19.80 1.74 -2.42
N LEU A 145 20.17 2.99 -2.18
CA LEU A 145 21.43 3.57 -2.66
C LEU A 145 22.39 3.70 -1.49
N GLU A 146 23.57 3.09 -1.60
CA GLU A 146 24.66 3.37 -0.67
C GLU A 146 25.09 4.84 -0.82
N SER A 147 25.27 5.55 0.30
CA SER A 147 25.60 6.98 0.33
C SER A 147 26.89 7.33 -0.43
N LYS A 148 27.80 6.37 -0.66
CA LYS A 148 29.02 6.56 -1.48
C LYS A 148 28.74 6.70 -2.99
N SER A 149 27.58 6.27 -3.47
CA SER A 149 27.24 6.26 -4.91
C SER A 149 26.75 7.62 -5.44
N VAL A 150 26.26 8.51 -4.58
CA VAL A 150 25.67 9.81 -4.99
C VAL A 150 26.74 10.89 -5.24
N ALA A 151 27.96 10.71 -4.73
CA ALA A 151 29.06 11.66 -4.90
C ALA A 151 29.69 11.67 -6.31
N ALA A 152 29.17 10.90 -7.27
CA ALA A 152 29.71 10.76 -8.61
C ALA A 152 28.70 11.07 -9.74
N ALA A 153 27.64 11.81 -9.46
CA ALA A 153 26.85 12.44 -10.53
C ALA A 153 27.55 13.75 -10.96
N PRO A 154 27.98 13.88 -12.23
CA PRO A 154 28.60 15.11 -12.75
C PRO A 154 27.64 16.29 -12.80
#